data_AF-A0A5C0DYA6-F1
#
_entry.id   AF-A0A5C0DYA6-F1
#
_cell.length_a   1.000
_cell.length_b   1.000
_cell.length_c   1.000
_cell.angle_alpha   90.00
_cell.angle_beta   90.00
_cell.angle_gamma   90.00
#
_symmetry.space_group_name_H-M   'P 1'
#
loop_
_entity.id
_entity.type
_entity.pdbx_description
1 polymer ?
#
loop_
_entity_poly.entity_id
_entity_poly.type
_entity_poly.pdbx_seq_one_letter_code
_entity_poly.pdbx_strand_id
1 'polypeptide(L)' 'MFGSRARGDHHADSDVDILIVLKKPFNYSQEIEKTSIFISELSLECDLVISRVFAETKDFNSKNTPFFMNVRKEGIIL' A
#
# COMPACT_ATOMS: atom_id res chain seq x y z
N MET A 1 3.46 1.65 5.10
CA MET A 1 2.24 2.47 4.93
C MET A 1 2.59 3.76 4.22
N PHE A 2 1.70 4.27 3.38
CA PHE A 2 1.80 5.61 2.78
C PHE A 2 0.46 6.35 2.96
N GLY A 3 0.26 7.46 2.25
CA GLY A 3 -1.02 8.17 2.26
C GLY A 3 -1.23 9.02 3.50
N SER A 4 -2.50 9.40 3.75
CA SER A 4 -2.80 10.40 4.77
C SER A 4 -2.50 9.92 6.19
N ARG A 5 -2.73 8.63 6.46
CA ARG A 5 -2.37 8.01 7.74
C ARG A 5 -0.86 7.99 7.99
N ALA A 6 -0.05 7.87 6.94
CA ALA A 6 1.41 7.97 7.09
C ALA A 6 1.89 9.42 7.32
N ARG A 7 1.23 10.40 6.70
CA ARG A 7 1.53 11.83 6.89
C ARG A 7 0.98 12.42 8.20
N GLY A 8 -0.01 11.77 8.81
CA GLY A 8 -0.70 12.27 10.00
C GLY A 8 -1.82 13.28 9.71
N ASP A 9 -2.19 13.49 8.43
CA ASP A 9 -3.28 14.38 7.98
C ASP A 9 -4.60 13.60 7.70
N HIS A 10 -4.75 12.43 8.32
CA HIS A 10 -5.92 11.58 8.15
C HIS A 10 -7.13 12.05 8.97
N HIS A 11 -8.31 11.70 8.47
CA HIS A 11 -9.60 11.92 9.10
C HIS A 11 -10.13 10.56 9.59
N ALA A 12 -11.20 10.54 10.40
CA ALA A 12 -11.79 9.29 10.91
C ALA A 12 -12.09 8.29 9.79
N ASP A 13 -12.61 8.77 8.66
CA ASP A 13 -13.02 7.96 7.51
C ASP A 13 -11.90 7.71 6.48
N SER A 14 -10.65 8.03 6.82
CA SER A 14 -9.54 7.83 5.87
C SER A 14 -9.12 6.38 5.76
N ASP A 15 -8.93 5.93 4.52
CA ASP A 15 -8.37 4.61 4.18
C ASP A 15 -6.96 4.41 4.76
N VAL A 16 -6.57 3.15 4.90
CA VAL A 16 -5.20 2.71 5.22
C VAL A 16 -4.49 2.30 3.94
N ASP A 17 -3.49 3.06 3.52
CA ASP A 17 -2.75 2.79 2.27
C ASP A 17 -1.45 2.00 2.52
N ILE A 18 -1.37 0.81 1.94
CA ILE A 18 -0.24 -0.11 2.09
C ILE A 18 0.46 -0.33 0.73
N LEU A 19 1.74 0.04 0.64
CA LEU A 19 2.60 -0.37 -0.47
C LEU A 19 3.33 -1.65 -0.09
N ILE A 20 3.14 -2.70 -0.87
CA ILE A 20 3.79 -4.00 -0.71
C ILE A 20 4.88 -4.11 -1.77
N VAL A 21 6.13 -4.14 -1.32
CA VAL A 21 7.31 -4.20 -2.20
C VAL A 21 7.80 -5.64 -2.30
N LEU A 22 7.65 -6.25 -3.48
CA LEU A 22 8.01 -7.63 -3.74
C LEU A 22 9.39 -7.72 -4.41
N LYS A 23 10.21 -8.69 -3.98
CA LYS A 23 11.55 -8.91 -4.54
C LYS A 23 11.56 -9.62 -5.89
N LYS A 24 10.52 -10.42 -6.16
CA LYS A 24 10.38 -11.21 -7.38
C LYS A 24 9.33 -10.58 -8.30
N PRO A 25 9.46 -10.75 -9.63
CA PRO A 25 8.37 -10.41 -10.54
C PRO A 25 7.09 -11.10 -10.12
N PHE A 26 5.97 -10.39 -10.28
CA PHE A 26 4.65 -10.87 -9.89
C PHE A 26 3.62 -10.46 -10.93
N ASN A 27 2.48 -11.15 -10.93
CA ASN A 27 1.32 -10.75 -11.71
C ASN A 27 0.41 -9.91 -10.81
N TYR A 28 0.22 -8.64 -11.17
CA TYR A 28 -0.56 -7.70 -10.35
C TYR A 28 -1.98 -8.21 -10.07
N SER A 29 -2.68 -8.71 -11.08
CA SER A 29 -4.03 -9.23 -10.95
C SER A 29 -4.10 -10.46 -10.04
N GLN A 30 -3.12 -11.37 -10.14
CA GLN A 30 -3.06 -12.54 -9.26
C GLN A 30 -2.78 -12.16 -7.81
N GLU A 31 -1.90 -11.19 -7.55
CA GLU A 31 -1.64 -10.74 -6.18
C GLU A 31 -2.87 -10.05 -5.57
N ILE A 32 -3.61 -9.27 -6.37
CA ILE A 32 -4.91 -8.73 -5.97
C ILE A 32 -5.89 -9.86 -5.64
N GLU A 33 -6.05 -10.85 -6.51
CA GLU A 33 -6.99 -11.96 -6.28
C GLU A 33 -6.63 -12.74 -5.00
N LYS A 34 -5.36 -13.14 -4.86
CA LYS A 34 -4.85 -13.89 -3.69
C LYS A 34 -5.10 -13.21 -2.37
N THR A 35 -5.02 -11.88 -2.36
CA THR A 35 -5.11 -11.10 -1.12
C THR A 35 -6.51 -10.52 -0.90
N SER A 36 -7.42 -10.59 -1.88
CA SER A 36 -8.72 -9.90 -1.86
C SER A 36 -9.57 -10.24 -0.65
N ILE A 37 -9.76 -11.55 -0.39
CA ILE A 37 -10.58 -12.03 0.72
C ILE A 37 -10.00 -11.56 2.05
N PHE A 38 -8.70 -11.78 2.26
CA PHE A 38 -8.00 -11.37 3.48
C PHE A 38 -8.12 -9.87 3.78
N ILE A 39 -7.93 -9.01 2.77
CA ILE A 39 -8.07 -7.56 2.97
C ILE A 39 -9.53 -7.15 3.22
N SER A 40 -10.49 -7.84 2.61
CA SER A 40 -11.90 -7.58 2.85
C SER A 40 -12.29 -7.94 4.29
N GLU A 41 -11.84 -9.10 4.77
CA GLU A 41 -12.03 -9.55 6.16
C GLU A 41 -11.36 -8.59 7.14
N LEU A 42 -10.11 -8.21 6.90
CA LEU A 42 -9.38 -7.28 7.76
C LEU A 42 -10.02 -5.89 7.78
N SER A 43 -10.56 -5.43 6.66
CA SER A 43 -11.27 -4.15 6.58
C SER A 43 -12.54 -4.15 7.44
N LEU A 44 -13.27 -5.27 7.45
CA LEU A 44 -14.44 -5.45 8.29
C LEU A 44 -14.08 -5.58 9.78
N GLU A 45 -13.03 -6.33 10.10
CA GLU A 45 -12.57 -6.52 11.49
C GLU A 45 -12.11 -5.21 12.13
N CYS A 46 -11.43 -4.36 11.36
CA CYS A 46 -10.90 -3.09 11.83
C CYS A 46 -11.87 -1.91 11.67
N ASP A 47 -13.02 -2.10 11.01
CA ASP A 47 -13.94 -1.03 10.59
C ASP A 47 -13.21 0.10 9.82
N LEU A 48 -12.29 -0.29 8.94
CA LEU A 48 -11.42 0.60 8.16
C LEU A 48 -11.25 0.08 6.75
N VAL A 49 -11.26 0.96 5.75
CA VAL A 49 -10.95 0.58 4.37
C VAL A 49 -9.44 0.43 4.21
N ILE A 50 -8.97 -0.75 3.78
CA ILE A 50 -7.55 -1.00 3.55
C ILE A 50 -7.26 -1.09 2.05
N SER A 51 -6.50 -0.11 1.57
CA SER A 51 -6.03 0.00 0.20
C SER A 51 -4.62 -0.58 0.08
N ARG A 52 -4.37 -1.33 -1.01
CA ARG A 52 -3.07 -1.95 -1.27
C ARG A 52 -2.57 -1.67 -2.66
N VAL A 53 -1.26 -1.43 -2.76
CA VAL A 53 -0.53 -1.27 -4.01
C VAL A 53 0.65 -2.23 -3.98
N PHE A 54 0.94 -2.88 -5.10
CA PHE A 54 2.11 -3.73 -5.25
C PHE A 54 3.15 -3.07 -6.14
N ALA A 55 4.43 -3.22 -5.78
CA ALA A 55 5.54 -2.77 -6.60
C ALA A 55 6.69 -3.77 -6.53
N GLU A 56 7.48 -3.87 -7.60
CA GLU A 56 8.74 -4.59 -7.53
C GLU A 56 9.79 -3.76 -6.80
N THR A 57 10.72 -4.42 -6.11
CA THR A 57 11.82 -3.76 -5.40
C THR A 57 12.67 -2.90 -6.36
N LYS A 58 12.89 -3.39 -7.58
CA LYS A 58 13.63 -2.63 -8.61
C LYS A 58 12.93 -1.32 -8.95
N ASP A 59 11.61 -1.34 -9.05
CA ASP A 59 10.79 -0.19 -9.42
C ASP A 59 10.72 0.81 -8.27
N PHE A 60 10.48 0.31 -7.05
CA PHE A 60 10.47 1.12 -5.85
C PHE A 60 11.81 1.82 -5.58
N ASN A 61 12.94 1.22 -5.98
CA ASN A 61 14.25 1.83 -5.76
C ASN A 61 14.67 2.77 -6.90
N SER A 62 14.33 2.46 -8.14
CA SER A 62 14.87 3.17 -9.32
C SER A 62 13.92 4.19 -9.92
N LYS A 63 12.59 4.01 -9.81
CA LYS A 63 11.63 4.91 -10.45
C LYS A 63 11.44 6.18 -9.62
N ASN A 64 11.56 7.33 -10.27
CA ASN A 64 11.29 8.66 -9.72
C ASN A 64 9.93 9.18 -10.19
N THR A 65 8.89 8.38 -10.01
CA THR A 65 7.52 8.88 -10.18
C THR A 65 7.12 9.67 -8.93
N PRO A 66 6.22 10.66 -9.05
CA PRO A 66 5.72 11.40 -7.89
C PRO A 66 5.21 10.48 -6.78
N PHE A 67 4.54 9.39 -7.15
CA PHE A 67 4.10 8.35 -6.21
C PHE A 67 5.26 7.76 -5.40
N PHE A 68 6.26 7.15 -6.05
CA PHE A 68 7.35 6.51 -5.32
C PHE A 68 8.23 7.50 -4.56
N MET A 69 8.40 8.71 -5.08
CA MET A 69 9.12 9.77 -4.37
C MET A 69 8.43 10.14 -3.07
N ASN A 70 7.11 10.33 -3.08
CA ASN A 70 6.33 10.64 -1.89
C ASN A 70 6.34 9.46 -0.91
N VAL A 71 6.14 8.22 -1.38
CA VAL A 71 6.20 7.05 -0.49
C VAL A 71 7.58 6.90 0.17
N ARG A 72 8.68 7.14 -0.55
CA ARG A 72 10.03 7.09 0.05
C ARG A 72 10.28 8.22 1.06
N LYS A 73 9.66 9.39 0.87
CA LYS A 73 9.85 10.56 1.72
C LYS A 73 8.99 10.53 2.99
N GLU A 74 7.74 10.08 2.85
CA GLU A 74 6.68 10.22 3.86
C GLU A 74 6.12 8.89 4.34
N GLY A 75 6.50 7.78 3.71
CA GLY A 75 6.03 6.45 4.08
C GLY A 75 6.61 5.98 5.41
N ILE A 76 5.80 5.24 6.17
CA ILE A 76 6.19 4.58 7.41
C ILE A 76 6.47 3.11 7.11
N ILE A 77 7.65 2.60 7.51
CA ILE A 77 7.99 1.18 7.41
C ILE A 77 7.27 0.43 8.53
N LEU A 78 6.57 -0.64 8.16
CA LEU A 78 5.88 -1.57 9.07
C LEU A 78 6.67 -2.87 9.17
#